data_AF-A0A899GAR0-F1
#
_entry.id   AF-A0A899GAR0-F1
#
_cell.length_a   1.000
_cell.length_b   1.000
_cell.length_c   1.000
_cell.angle_alpha   90.00
_cell.angle_beta   90.00
_cell.angle_gamma   90.00
#
_symmetry.space_group_name_H-M   'P 1'
#
loop_
_entity.id
_entity.type
_entity.pdbx_description
1 polymer ?
#
loop_
_entity_poly.entity_id
_entity_poly.type
_entity_poly.pdbx_seq_one_letter_code
_entity_poly.pdbx_strand_id
1 'polypeptide(L)'
;MSSSQPSKPFYKPKFPIARIKKIMQADEEVGKVAQVTPVVVSKALELFMQSIVDETVKQARIKQAKKVTITHMKTAIQSADQFDFLIDIIDKYTTNTGSFEKDIGNSSEKIQENKDGITFLESNSSKKKISN
;
A
#
# COMPACT_ATOMS: atom_id res chain seq x y z
N MET A 1 9.01 20.95 -43.98
CA MET A 1 9.62 21.04 -42.64
C MET A 1 8.78 20.18 -41.71
N SER A 2 9.25 18.98 -41.36
CA SER A 2 8.51 18.04 -40.51
C SER A 2 8.67 18.46 -39.05
N SER A 3 7.58 18.86 -38.41
CA SER A 3 7.54 19.21 -37.00
C SER A 3 7.67 17.94 -36.14
N SER A 4 8.79 17.79 -35.44
CA SER A 4 8.95 16.70 -34.46
C SER A 4 8.03 16.95 -33.28
N GLN A 5 6.91 16.24 -33.24
CA GLN A 5 6.04 16.18 -32.08
C GLN A 5 6.84 15.72 -30.86
N PRO A 6 6.68 16.35 -29.68
CA PRO A 6 7.33 15.88 -28.46
C PRO A 6 6.78 14.48 -28.10
N SER A 7 7.68 13.51 -27.98
CA SER A 7 7.34 12.14 -27.60
C SER A 7 6.58 12.12 -26.28
N LYS A 8 5.44 11.40 -26.22
CA LYS A 8 4.71 11.12 -24.98
C LYS A 8 5.69 10.68 -23.88
N PRO A 9 5.52 11.13 -22.62
CA PRO A 9 6.37 10.68 -21.53
C PRO A 9 6.31 9.15 -21.44
N PHE A 10 7.50 8.54 -21.38
CA PHE A 10 7.76 7.10 -21.48
C PHE A 10 7.00 6.23 -20.45
N TYR A 11 6.47 6.82 -19.36
CA TYR A 11 5.65 6.14 -18.37
C TYR A 11 4.82 7.15 -17.55
N LYS A 12 3.56 6.80 -17.22
CA LYS A 12 2.72 7.58 -16.30
C LYS A 12 2.79 6.95 -14.89
N PRO A 13 3.37 7.65 -13.89
CA PRO A 13 3.47 7.16 -12.52
C PRO A 13 2.11 6.77 -11.93
N LYS A 14 2.07 5.63 -11.23
CA LYS A 14 0.89 5.17 -10.47
C LYS A 14 0.81 5.80 -9.08
N PHE A 15 1.94 6.29 -8.58
CA PHE A 15 2.06 6.91 -7.26
C PHE A 15 2.37 8.40 -7.36
N PRO A 16 1.94 9.23 -6.40
CA PRO A 16 2.26 10.65 -6.39
C PRO A 16 3.77 10.89 -6.31
N ILE A 17 4.34 11.49 -7.35
CA ILE A 17 5.77 11.78 -7.44
C ILE A 17 6.27 12.62 -6.26
N ALA A 18 5.48 13.61 -5.83
CA ALA A 18 5.83 14.44 -4.67
C ALA A 18 5.94 13.63 -3.37
N ARG A 19 5.12 12.58 -3.19
CA ARG A 19 5.17 11.73 -2.00
C ARG A 19 6.40 10.82 -2.02
N ILE A 20 6.71 10.23 -3.17
CA ILE A 20 7.94 9.45 -3.37
C ILE A 20 9.15 10.32 -3.05
N LYS A 21 9.24 11.52 -3.65
CA LYS A 21 10.34 12.44 -3.40
C LYS A 21 10.49 12.80 -1.91
N LYS A 22 9.39 13.07 -1.21
CA LYS A 22 9.41 13.36 0.24
C LYS A 22 9.92 12.19 1.07
N ILE A 23 9.60 10.95 0.71
CA ILE A 23 10.08 9.75 1.42
C ILE A 23 11.57 9.55 1.13
N MET A 24 12.01 9.71 -0.12
CA MET A 24 13.42 9.62 -0.49
C MET A 24 14.28 10.65 0.26
N GLN A 25 13.79 11.90 0.39
CA GLN A 25 14.48 12.98 1.08
C GLN A 25 14.19 13.03 2.60
N ALA A 26 13.54 12.00 3.15
CA ALA A 26 13.48 11.83 4.61
C ALA A 26 14.82 11.32 5.16
N ASP A 27 15.66 10.77 4.30
CA ASP A 27 17.06 10.47 4.58
C ASP A 27 17.90 11.74 4.40
N GLU A 28 18.60 12.15 5.46
CA GLU A 28 19.41 13.39 5.50
C GLU A 28 20.58 13.36 4.52
N GLU A 29 21.07 12.17 4.17
CA GLU A 29 22.17 11.98 3.21
C GLU A 29 21.69 12.15 1.75
N VAL A 30 20.37 12.21 1.51
CA VAL A 30 19.79 12.38 0.19
C VAL A 30 19.58 13.85 -0.14
N GLY A 31 20.51 14.41 -0.91
CA GLY A 31 20.45 15.78 -1.42
C GLY A 31 19.44 16.00 -2.56
N LYS A 32 19.89 16.61 -3.67
CA LYS A 32 19.02 16.91 -4.82
C LYS A 32 18.73 15.64 -5.62
N VAL A 33 17.44 15.35 -5.83
CA VAL A 33 16.97 14.21 -6.62
C VAL A 33 16.62 14.63 -8.04
N ALA A 34 17.14 13.92 -9.04
CA ALA A 34 16.80 14.14 -10.45
C ALA A 34 15.31 13.86 -10.73
N GLN A 35 14.71 14.57 -11.69
CA GLN A 35 13.26 14.45 -11.96
C GLN A 35 12.83 13.05 -12.39
N VAL A 36 13.71 12.30 -13.07
CA VAL A 36 13.43 10.93 -13.54
C VAL A 36 13.43 9.90 -12.41
N THR A 37 14.17 10.14 -11.32
CA THR A 37 14.37 9.12 -10.27
C THR A 37 13.06 8.73 -9.57
N PRO A 38 12.20 9.67 -9.11
CA PRO A 38 10.92 9.31 -8.51
C PRO A 38 9.97 8.59 -9.48
N VAL A 39 10.08 8.84 -10.79
CA VAL A 39 9.27 8.18 -11.82
C VAL A 39 9.66 6.71 -11.94
N VAL A 40 10.96 6.40 -11.94
CA VAL A 40 11.47 5.03 -11.97
C VAL A 40 11.12 4.30 -10.68
N VAL A 41 11.30 4.94 -9.52
CA VAL A 41 10.90 4.39 -8.22
C VAL A 41 9.41 4.09 -8.18
N SER A 42 8.56 4.91 -8.81
CA SER A 42 7.12 4.64 -8.92
C SER A 42 6.84 3.31 -9.64
N LYS A 43 7.58 3.02 -10.73
CA LYS A 43 7.44 1.74 -11.45
C LYS A 43 8.03 0.57 -10.66
N ALA A 44 9.17 0.76 -10.00
CA ALA A 44 9.77 -0.26 -9.15
C ALA A 44 8.83 -0.63 -7.99
N LEU A 45 8.18 0.35 -7.38
CA LEU A 45 7.21 0.14 -6.30
C LEU A 45 5.97 -0.63 -6.78
N GLU A 46 5.51 -0.39 -8.01
CA GLU A 46 4.43 -1.17 -8.63
C GLU A 46 4.79 -2.65 -8.73
N LEU A 47 5.99 -2.96 -9.24
CA LEU A 47 6.48 -4.33 -9.39
C LEU A 47 6.77 -4.98 -8.03
N PHE A 48 7.32 -4.22 -7.09
CA PHE A 48 7.58 -4.67 -5.73
C PHE A 48 6.30 -5.08 -5.00
N MET A 49 5.25 -4.26 -5.07
CA MET A 49 3.97 -4.59 -4.44
C MET A 49 3.33 -5.83 -5.06
N GLN A 50 3.42 -6.01 -6.38
CA GLN A 50 2.97 -7.25 -7.03
C GLN A 50 3.77 -8.46 -6.50
N SER A 51 5.10 -8.37 -6.50
CA SER A 51 5.98 -9.47 -6.09
C SER A 51 5.74 -9.93 -4.65
N ILE A 52 5.64 -9.01 -3.68
CA ILE A 52 5.43 -9.40 -2.28
C ILE A 52 4.02 -9.94 -2.04
N VAL A 53 3.01 -9.40 -2.72
CA VAL A 53 1.62 -9.89 -2.61
C VAL A 53 1.51 -11.28 -3.22
N ASP A 54 2.11 -11.52 -4.38
CA ASP A 54 2.11 -12.83 -5.03
C ASP A 54 2.76 -13.89 -4.13
N GLU A 55 3.92 -13.59 -3.54
CA GLU A 55 4.58 -14.52 -2.62
C GLU A 55 3.75 -14.77 -1.36
N THR A 56 3.15 -13.72 -0.80
CA THR A 56 2.22 -13.84 0.34
C THR A 56 1.01 -14.71 0.00
N VAL A 57 0.43 -14.55 -1.19
CA VAL A 57 -0.71 -15.35 -1.66
C VAL A 57 -0.31 -16.81 -1.88
N LYS A 58 0.91 -17.09 -2.38
CA LYS A 58 1.42 -18.46 -2.47
C LYS A 58 1.45 -19.12 -1.09
N GLN A 59 1.97 -18.44 -0.07
CA GLN A 59 1.97 -18.96 1.30
C GLN A 59 0.56 -19.22 1.84
N ALA A 60 -0.39 -18.32 1.59
CA ALA A 60 -1.79 -18.51 1.96
C ALA A 60 -2.42 -19.73 1.26
N ARG A 61 -2.11 -19.95 -0.02
CA ARG A 61 -2.58 -21.11 -0.80
C ARG A 61 -2.00 -22.43 -0.28
N ILE A 62 -0.71 -22.45 0.06
CA ILE A 62 -0.05 -23.62 0.68
C ILE A 62 -0.76 -24.00 1.98
N LYS A 63 -1.19 -23.02 2.76
CA LYS A 63 -1.97 -23.22 4.00
C LYS A 63 -3.46 -23.46 3.77
N GLN A 64 -3.92 -23.56 2.53
CA GLN A 64 -5.33 -23.69 2.14
C GLN A 64 -6.23 -22.61 2.76
N ALA A 65 -5.67 -21.43 3.02
CA ALA A 65 -6.38 -20.33 3.64
C ALA A 65 -7.20 -19.57 2.59
N LYS A 66 -8.45 -19.24 2.95
CA LYS A 66 -9.33 -18.40 2.12
C LYS A 66 -8.99 -16.90 2.19
N LYS A 67 -8.22 -16.49 3.20
CA LYS A 67 -7.83 -15.10 3.45
C LYS A 67 -6.32 -15.00 3.60
N VAL A 68 -5.76 -13.93 3.05
CA VAL A 68 -4.38 -13.53 3.32
C VAL A 68 -4.31 -12.91 4.72
N THR A 69 -3.28 -13.25 5.48
CA THR A 69 -3.05 -12.76 6.85
C THR A 69 -1.60 -12.31 6.97
N ILE A 70 -1.31 -11.55 8.02
CA ILE A 70 0.05 -11.06 8.31
C ILE A 70 1.02 -12.24 8.50
N THR A 71 0.56 -13.36 9.05
CA THR A 71 1.36 -14.57 9.20
C THR A 71 1.83 -15.14 7.86
N HIS A 72 0.98 -15.12 6.83
CA HIS A 72 1.38 -15.55 5.47
C HIS A 72 2.46 -14.62 4.89
N MET A 73 2.32 -13.31 5.13
CA MET A 73 3.30 -12.32 4.68
C MET A 73 4.64 -12.48 5.41
N LYS A 74 4.61 -12.79 6.71
CA LYS A 74 5.82 -13.12 7.48
C LYS A 74 6.56 -14.30 6.88
N THR A 75 5.86 -15.41 6.61
CA THR A 75 6.47 -16.58 5.98
C THR A 75 7.02 -16.24 4.59
N ALA A 76 6.30 -15.45 3.80
CA ALA A 76 6.75 -15.04 2.47
C ALA A 76 8.06 -14.23 2.53
N ILE A 77 8.13 -13.24 3.43
CA ILE A 77 9.33 -12.41 3.65
C ILE A 77 10.51 -13.29 4.09
N GLN A 78 10.31 -14.20 5.04
CA GLN A 78 11.35 -15.09 5.55
C GLN A 78 11.80 -16.17 4.56
N SER A 79 11.01 -16.41 3.51
CA SER A 79 11.30 -17.45 2.51
C SER A 79 12.11 -16.97 1.32
N ALA A 80 12.33 -15.65 1.18
CA ALA A 80 13.00 -15.08 0.02
C ALA A 80 13.92 -13.92 0.42
N ASP A 81 15.23 -14.14 0.25
CA ASP A 81 16.32 -13.21 0.62
C ASP A 81 16.13 -11.78 0.08
N GLN A 82 15.47 -11.65 -1.08
CA GLN A 82 15.14 -10.34 -1.67
C GLN A 82 14.25 -9.46 -0.78
N PHE A 83 13.59 -10.03 0.24
CA PHE A 83 12.71 -9.34 1.17
C PHE A 83 13.30 -9.17 2.58
N ASP A 84 14.56 -9.55 2.82
CA ASP A 84 15.18 -9.53 4.16
C ASP A 84 15.10 -8.16 4.85
N PHE A 85 15.15 -7.08 4.07
CA PHE A 85 15.00 -5.71 4.56
C PHE A 85 13.65 -5.42 5.25
N LEU A 86 12.67 -6.33 5.15
CA LEU A 86 11.35 -6.22 5.76
C LEU A 86 11.20 -7.04 7.06
N ILE A 87 12.17 -7.88 7.43
CA ILE A 87 12.06 -8.79 8.59
C ILE A 87 11.75 -8.01 9.88
N ASP A 88 12.56 -6.99 10.17
CA ASP A 88 12.39 -6.16 11.37
C ASP A 88 11.07 -5.37 11.37
N ILE A 89 10.54 -5.08 10.18
CA ILE A 89 9.26 -4.38 10.02
C ILE A 89 8.11 -5.35 10.32
N ILE A 90 8.10 -6.52 9.70
CA ILE A 90 7.00 -7.49 9.84
C ILE A 90 6.93 -8.09 11.25
N ASP A 91 8.06 -8.22 11.94
CA ASP A 91 8.10 -8.76 13.30
C ASP A 91 7.32 -7.90 14.31
N LYS A 92 7.32 -6.57 14.14
CA LYS A 92 6.53 -5.64 14.97
C LYS A 92 5.03 -5.88 14.89
N TYR A 93 4.55 -6.46 13.78
CA TYR A 93 3.13 -6.71 13.54
C TYR A 93 2.71 -8.15 13.84
N THR A 94 3.67 -9.06 14.12
CA THR A 94 3.39 -10.49 14.34
C THR A 94 3.58 -10.92 15.79
N THR A 95 4.36 -10.18 16.58
CA THR A 95 4.56 -10.43 18.01
C THR A 95 3.43 -9.91 18.90
N ASN A 96 2.60 -9.00 18.38
CA ASN A 96 1.55 -8.32 19.15
C ASN A 96 0.15 -8.95 19.02
N THR A 97 0.08 -10.29 18.91
CA THR A 97 -1.16 -11.08 18.75
C THR A 97 -2.10 -11.06 19.97
N GLY A 98 -1.96 -10.10 20.89
CA GLY A 98 -2.87 -9.90 22.03
C GLY A 98 -3.79 -8.68 21.92
N SER A 99 -3.56 -7.73 21.02
CA SER A 99 -4.25 -6.42 21.11
C SER A 99 -4.73 -5.78 19.81
N PHE A 100 -4.51 -6.38 18.64
CA PHE A 100 -4.98 -5.80 17.37
C PHE A 100 -6.30 -6.38 16.84
N GLU A 101 -6.95 -7.29 17.58
CA GLU A 101 -8.26 -7.83 17.19
C GLU A 101 -9.45 -6.88 17.43
N LYS A 102 -9.23 -5.66 17.96
CA LYS A 102 -10.33 -4.76 18.33
C LYS A 102 -10.65 -3.59 17.38
N ASP A 103 -9.82 -3.32 16.37
CA ASP A 103 -10.04 -2.16 15.47
C ASP A 103 -10.29 -2.52 13.99
N ILE A 104 -10.40 -3.81 13.64
CA ILE A 104 -10.93 -4.24 12.33
C ILE A 104 -12.28 -4.93 12.56
N GLY A 105 -13.21 -4.21 13.17
CA GLY A 105 -14.56 -4.67 13.48
C GLY A 105 -15.62 -3.72 12.93
N ASN A 106 -16.33 -4.20 11.90
CA ASN A 106 -17.62 -3.71 11.41
C ASN A 106 -17.68 -2.33 10.73
N SER A 107 -17.20 -2.26 9.49
CA SER A 107 -17.93 -1.52 8.46
C SER A 107 -18.50 -2.54 7.48
N SER A 108 -19.61 -3.17 7.87
CA SER A 108 -20.50 -3.82 6.90
C SER A 108 -21.16 -2.71 6.08
N GLU A 109 -20.44 -2.15 5.11
CA GLU A 109 -21.04 -1.31 4.08
C GLU A 109 -21.94 -2.20 3.24
N LYS A 110 -23.25 -2.11 3.48
CA LYS A 110 -24.25 -2.61 2.54
C LYS A 110 -24.16 -1.74 1.29
N ILE A 111 -23.48 -2.23 0.27
CA ILE A 111 -23.59 -1.73 -1.10
C ILE A 111 -24.97 -2.17 -1.59
N GLN A 112 -25.91 -1.23 -1.70
CA GLN A 112 -27.18 -1.46 -2.38
C GLN A 112 -27.05 -0.88 -3.79
N GLU A 113 -26.96 -1.78 -4.78
CA GLU A 113 -27.05 -1.44 -6.20
C GLU A 113 -28.42 -0.85 -6.49
N ASN A 114 -28.45 0.40 -6.95
CA ASN A 114 -29.60 0.97 -7.65
C ASN A 114 -29.10 1.60 -8.94
N LYS A 115 -29.89 1.48 -10.02
CA LYS A 115 -29.43 1.54 -11.42
C LYS A 115 -28.86 2.88 -11.92
N ASP A 116 -28.74 3.91 -11.09
CA ASP A 116 -28.25 5.22 -11.50
C ASP A 116 -27.19 5.77 -10.53
N GLY A 117 -25.96 5.24 -10.62
CA GLY A 117 -24.74 5.87 -10.09
C GLY A 117 -24.45 5.76 -8.57
N ILE A 118 -23.16 5.74 -8.23
CA ILE A 118 -22.64 5.64 -6.86
C ILE A 118 -22.59 7.03 -6.22
N THR A 119 -23.34 7.27 -5.15
CA THR A 119 -23.24 8.50 -4.33
C THR A 119 -22.77 8.12 -2.92
N PHE A 120 -21.64 8.69 -2.49
CA PHE A 120 -21.12 8.52 -1.13
C PHE A 120 -21.77 9.53 -0.18
N LEU A 121 -22.37 9.05 0.92
CA LEU A 121 -22.97 9.89 1.96
C LEU A 121 -21.94 10.10 3.08
N GLU A 122 -21.52 11.34 3.29
CA GLU A 122 -20.59 11.71 4.37
C GLU A 122 -21.32 11.78 5.73
N SER A 123 -20.91 10.95 6.69
CA SER A 123 -21.49 10.91 8.03
C SER A 123 -20.83 11.96 8.95
N ASN A 124 -21.56 13.02 9.26
CA ASN A 124 -21.19 13.99 10.29
C ASN A 124 -21.26 13.35 11.69
N SER A 125 -20.13 13.24 12.38
CA SER A 125 -20.06 12.80 13.77
C SER A 125 -20.36 13.97 14.73
N SER A 126 -21.49 13.88 15.42
CA SER A 126 -22.00 14.86 16.38
C SER A 126 -21.14 14.96 17.65
N LYS A 127 -20.85 16.21 18.06
CA LYS A 127 -20.24 16.57 19.34
C LYS A 127 -21.06 16.06 20.53
N LYS A 128 -20.37 15.41 21.47
CA LYS A 128 -20.88 14.92 22.75
C LYS A 128 -21.15 16.10 23.70
N LYS A 129 -22.42 16.30 24.11
CA LYS A 129 -22.79 17.09 25.30
C LYS A 129 -22.24 16.36 26.53
N ILE A 130 -21.49 17.05 27.38
CA ILE A 130 -21.28 16.66 28.78
C ILE A 130 -21.93 17.76 29.61
N SER A 131 -22.93 17.34 30.39
CA SER A 131 -23.58 18.13 31.43
C SER A 131 -22.71 18.08 32.68
N ASN A 132 -22.49 19.24 33.31
CA ASN A 132 -22.52 19.43 34.76
C ASN A 132 -22.81 20.90 35.03
#